data_AF-A0A9W8UJJ0-F1
#
_entry.id   AF-A0A9W8UJJ0-F1
#
_cell.length_a   1.000
_cell.length_b   1.000
_cell.length_c   1.000
_cell.angle_alpha   90.00
_cell.angle_beta   90.00
_cell.angle_gamma   90.00
#
_symmetry.space_group_name_H-M   'P 1'
#
loop_
_entity.id
_entity.type
_entity.pdbx_description
1 polymer ?
#
loop_
_entity_poly.entity_id
_entity_poly.type
_entity_poly.pdbx_seq_one_letter_code
_entity_poly.pdbx_strand_id
1 'polypeptide(L)'
;MTPPSALLPLLFLALGGSTVRAQEDSDSNQVTSTSSKQLYRQGQAFRGRYLAPSTTTTKNASSFDAAVVQGLSQNAIDNAQLRILAQTDAWVVGGAAAFMQALYPPNKKAFIAAAGGETLAENHTGANATSYPLDGYQYPQIETLPSTDVNSIGIQGHVGCPTWQNATTTNLTTNPTLKDAAQKNADFYTKLFSSGPLQGTLAADDANFFNAYDIYNLVNYEYTHNETVFTNLADANATLARLAADAFTMERAKSDPGSSTANDTASVALTIAGRTLAKLAGRGR
;
A
#
# COMPACT_ATOMS: atom_id res chain seq x y z
N MET A 1 -25.96 -26.78 -20.86
CA MET A 1 -25.91 -25.85 -19.72
C MET A 1 -24.58 -26.05 -19.02
N THR A 2 -23.58 -25.25 -19.37
CA THR A 2 -22.28 -25.22 -18.68
C THR A 2 -22.45 -24.45 -17.35
N PRO A 3 -21.95 -24.96 -16.22
CA PRO A 3 -22.06 -24.26 -14.95
C PRO A 3 -21.27 -22.93 -15.00
N PRO A 4 -21.70 -21.89 -14.27
CA PRO A 4 -20.93 -20.67 -14.15
C PRO A 4 -19.60 -21.01 -13.47
N SER A 5 -18.49 -20.68 -14.14
CA SER A 5 -17.16 -20.80 -13.58
C SER A 5 -17.09 -19.96 -12.30
N ALA A 6 -16.95 -20.62 -11.15
CA ALA A 6 -16.74 -19.94 -9.88
C ALA A 6 -15.45 -19.12 -9.97
N LEU A 7 -15.58 -17.79 -9.90
CA LEU A 7 -14.46 -16.86 -9.73
C LEU A 7 -13.70 -17.25 -8.46
N LEU A 8 -12.44 -17.65 -8.60
CA LEU A 8 -11.58 -17.82 -7.44
C LEU A 8 -11.31 -16.43 -6.84
N PRO A 9 -11.56 -16.20 -5.54
CA PRO A 9 -11.26 -14.93 -4.91
C PRO A 9 -9.75 -14.71 -4.92
N LEU A 10 -9.29 -13.68 -5.64
CA LEU A 10 -7.89 -13.27 -5.69
C LEU A 10 -7.69 -12.07 -4.77
N LEU A 11 -6.74 -12.17 -3.86
CA LEU A 11 -6.48 -11.16 -2.85
C LEU A 11 -5.31 -10.26 -3.26
N PHE A 12 -5.53 -8.95 -3.16
CA PHE A 12 -4.51 -7.95 -3.38
C PHE A 12 -4.38 -7.02 -2.18
N LEU A 13 -3.14 -6.87 -1.70
CA LEU A 13 -2.79 -5.87 -0.71
C LEU A 13 -2.00 -4.76 -1.41
N ALA A 14 -2.59 -3.57 -1.49
CA ALA A 14 -1.86 -2.35 -1.80
C ALA A 14 -1.55 -1.67 -0.47
N LEU A 15 -0.29 -1.72 -0.03
CA LEU A 15 0.15 -0.98 1.14
C LEU A 15 0.26 0.50 0.74
N GLY A 16 -0.36 1.39 1.53
CA GLY A 16 -0.32 2.82 1.29
C GLY A 16 1.13 3.35 1.28
N GLY A 17 1.42 4.30 0.40
CA GLY A 17 2.73 4.94 0.33
C GLY A 17 3.01 5.78 1.57
N SER A 18 4.30 5.94 1.90
CA SER A 18 4.82 6.70 3.03
C SER A 18 4.15 8.08 3.18
N THR A 19 3.51 8.31 4.33
CA THR A 19 3.20 9.65 4.84
C THR A 19 3.97 9.85 6.14
N VAL A 20 4.77 10.91 6.20
CA VAL A 20 5.55 11.26 7.38
C VAL A 20 4.60 11.63 8.52
N ARG A 21 4.77 11.00 9.70
CA ARG A 21 4.31 11.62 10.94
C ARG A 21 5.30 12.75 11.23
N ALA A 22 5.08 13.91 10.61
CA ALA A 22 5.87 15.09 10.93
C ALA A 22 5.44 15.53 12.34
N GLN A 23 6.39 15.42 13.27
CA GLN A 23 6.28 16.00 14.60
C GLN A 23 6.11 17.51 14.43
N GLU A 24 5.02 18.04 15.00
CA GLU A 24 4.76 19.47 15.23
C GLU A 24 4.77 20.40 14.00
N ASP A 25 3.74 20.31 13.13
CA ASP A 25 2.88 21.48 12.85
C ASP A 25 1.60 21.04 12.10
N SER A 26 0.45 21.26 12.73
CA SER A 26 -0.87 21.49 12.11
C SER A 26 -1.44 20.52 11.05
N ASP A 27 -2.25 19.56 11.50
CA ASP A 27 -3.57 19.16 10.93
C ASP A 27 -3.73 18.72 9.46
N SER A 28 -2.66 18.42 8.71
CA SER A 28 -2.82 17.95 7.32
C SER A 28 -2.12 16.62 7.03
N ASN A 29 -2.72 15.53 7.52
CA ASN A 29 -2.43 14.14 7.09
C ASN A 29 -3.01 13.86 5.67
N GLN A 30 -2.82 14.82 4.76
CA GLN A 30 -3.39 14.87 3.42
C GLN A 30 -2.56 14.05 2.44
N VAL A 31 -3.21 13.53 1.41
CA VAL A 31 -2.55 12.80 0.34
C VAL A 31 -1.57 13.75 -0.38
N THR A 32 -0.26 13.48 -0.30
CA THR A 32 0.70 14.25 -1.11
C THR A 32 0.60 13.81 -2.57
N SER A 33 0.83 14.75 -3.51
CA SER A 33 0.84 14.44 -4.94
C SER A 33 1.83 13.31 -5.31
N THR A 34 2.85 13.09 -4.48
CA THR A 34 3.85 12.02 -4.63
C THR A 34 3.29 10.65 -4.22
N SER A 35 2.59 10.56 -3.09
CA SER A 35 1.98 9.29 -2.61
C SER A 35 0.88 8.80 -3.58
N SER A 36 0.06 9.70 -4.13
CA SER A 36 -0.91 9.36 -5.17
C SER A 36 -0.26 8.78 -6.43
N LYS A 37 0.86 9.37 -6.88
CA LYS A 37 1.59 8.88 -8.06
C LYS A 37 2.17 7.48 -7.85
N GLN A 38 2.59 7.14 -6.64
CA GLN A 38 3.09 5.80 -6.32
C GLN A 38 1.98 4.75 -6.43
N LEU A 39 0.83 5.00 -5.81
CA LEU A 39 -0.31 4.08 -5.85
C LEU A 39 -0.95 4.02 -7.23
N TYR A 40 -0.97 5.13 -7.98
CA TYR A 40 -1.35 5.12 -9.38
C TYR A 40 -0.43 4.21 -10.22
N ARG A 41 0.90 4.34 -10.10
CA ARG A 41 1.84 3.43 -10.80
C ARG A 41 1.63 1.97 -10.40
N GLN A 42 1.35 1.70 -9.12
CA GLN A 42 1.04 0.36 -8.65
C GLN A 42 -0.25 -0.17 -9.28
N GLY A 43 -1.31 0.63 -9.33
CA GLY A 43 -2.56 0.27 -10.00
C GLY A 43 -2.37 -0.01 -11.49
N GLN A 44 -1.50 0.74 -12.17
CA GLN A 44 -1.15 0.51 -13.57
C GLN A 44 -0.43 -0.83 -13.76
N ALA A 45 0.52 -1.16 -12.88
CA ALA A 45 1.21 -2.45 -12.89
C ALA A 45 0.23 -3.60 -12.64
N PHE A 46 -0.73 -3.42 -11.73
CA PHE A 46 -1.77 -4.41 -11.44
C PHE A 46 -2.71 -4.60 -12.63
N ARG A 47 -3.12 -3.52 -13.30
CA ARG A 47 -3.90 -3.62 -14.54
C ARG A 47 -3.18 -4.43 -15.60
N GLY A 48 -1.90 -4.11 -15.84
CA GLY A 48 -1.05 -4.82 -16.80
C GLY A 48 -0.79 -6.28 -16.43
N ARG A 49 -0.89 -6.66 -15.16
CA ARG A 49 -0.71 -8.05 -14.74
C ARG A 49 -2.02 -8.84 -14.73
N TYR A 50 -3.10 -8.27 -14.20
CA TYR A 50 -4.29 -9.00 -13.77
C TYR A 50 -5.54 -8.75 -14.63
N LEU A 51 -5.58 -7.68 -15.42
CA LEU A 51 -6.74 -7.32 -16.24
C LEU A 51 -6.44 -7.32 -17.74
N ALA A 52 -5.45 -6.52 -18.15
CA ALA A 52 -5.17 -6.21 -19.54
C ALA A 52 -3.65 -6.23 -19.80
N PRO A 53 -3.02 -7.41 -19.79
CA PRO A 53 -1.61 -7.54 -20.13
C PRO A 53 -1.36 -7.09 -21.56
N SER A 54 -0.28 -6.33 -21.75
CA SER A 54 0.13 -5.88 -23.08
C SER A 54 0.48 -7.10 -23.94
N THR A 55 -0.20 -7.24 -25.08
CA THR A 55 0.06 -8.32 -26.05
C THR A 55 1.32 -8.07 -26.90
N THR A 56 2.04 -6.96 -26.67
CA THR A 56 3.31 -6.66 -27.33
C THR A 56 4.46 -7.42 -26.67
N THR A 57 4.50 -8.74 -26.87
CA THR A 57 5.60 -9.59 -26.44
C THR A 57 6.84 -9.29 -27.28
N THR A 58 7.72 -8.40 -26.83
CA THR A 58 9.13 -8.50 -27.22
C THR A 58 9.65 -9.82 -26.66
N LYS A 59 10.25 -10.66 -27.51
CA LYS A 59 10.72 -12.04 -27.24
C LYS A 59 11.74 -12.23 -26.08
N ASN A 60 11.94 -11.22 -25.23
CA ASN A 60 12.82 -11.22 -24.06
C ASN A 60 12.14 -10.69 -22.78
N ALA A 61 10.80 -10.66 -22.72
CA ALA A 61 10.12 -10.51 -21.43
C ALA A 61 10.17 -11.86 -20.70
N SER A 62 10.92 -11.90 -19.59
CA SER A 62 11.02 -13.07 -18.74
C SER A 62 9.68 -13.30 -18.03
N SER A 63 8.88 -14.26 -18.49
CA SER A 63 7.88 -15.15 -17.82
C SER A 63 7.19 -14.76 -16.48
N PHE A 64 7.22 -13.50 -16.06
CA PHE A 64 6.35 -12.90 -15.04
C PHE A 64 5.11 -12.25 -15.68
N ASP A 65 4.97 -12.45 -16.99
CA ASP A 65 4.04 -11.83 -17.92
C ASP A 65 2.63 -12.40 -17.75
N ALA A 66 1.64 -11.55 -17.50
CA ALA A 66 0.21 -11.86 -17.52
C ALA A 66 -0.28 -12.96 -16.53
N ALA A 67 -0.96 -12.53 -15.45
CA ALA A 67 -1.72 -13.39 -14.55
C ALA A 67 -3.20 -12.98 -14.56
N VAL A 68 -3.82 -12.97 -15.75
CA VAL A 68 -5.19 -12.45 -15.92
C VAL A 68 -6.20 -13.19 -15.04
N VAL A 69 -6.99 -12.43 -14.29
CA VAL A 69 -8.10 -12.97 -13.52
C VAL A 69 -9.26 -13.24 -14.47
N GLN A 70 -9.54 -14.52 -14.71
CA GLN A 70 -10.63 -14.93 -15.57
C GLN A 70 -11.97 -14.49 -14.99
N GLY A 71 -12.86 -13.95 -15.83
CA GLY A 71 -14.21 -13.52 -15.43
C GLY A 71 -14.29 -12.12 -14.80
N LEU A 72 -13.16 -11.45 -14.56
CA LEU A 72 -13.14 -10.06 -14.12
C LEU A 72 -13.30 -9.12 -15.32
N SER A 73 -14.17 -8.13 -15.20
CA SER A 73 -14.39 -7.12 -16.24
C SER A 73 -13.11 -6.31 -16.47
N GLN A 74 -12.64 -6.22 -17.71
CA GLN A 74 -11.33 -5.61 -18.01
C GLN A 74 -11.37 -4.10 -18.13
N ASN A 75 -12.45 -3.56 -18.69
CA ASN A 75 -12.53 -2.15 -19.10
C ASN A 75 -13.54 -1.35 -18.31
N ALA A 76 -14.65 -1.97 -17.90
CA ALA A 76 -15.68 -1.36 -17.09
C ALA A 76 -15.62 -1.92 -15.66
N ILE A 77 -15.59 -1.07 -14.65
CA ILE A 77 -15.60 -1.52 -13.27
C ILE A 77 -16.92 -2.22 -12.96
N ASP A 78 -16.87 -3.45 -12.46
CA ASP A 78 -18.03 -4.13 -11.89
C ASP A 78 -17.81 -4.27 -10.39
N ASN A 79 -18.48 -3.42 -9.60
CA ASN A 79 -18.34 -3.42 -8.14
C ASN A 79 -18.87 -4.72 -7.49
N ALA A 80 -19.65 -5.53 -8.20
CA ALA A 80 -20.03 -6.86 -7.70
C ALA A 80 -18.86 -7.87 -7.77
N GLN A 81 -17.84 -7.60 -8.58
CA GLN A 81 -16.67 -8.46 -8.78
C GLN A 81 -15.46 -8.02 -7.93
N LEU A 82 -15.54 -6.86 -7.28
CA LEU A 82 -14.45 -6.25 -6.54
C LEU A 82 -14.87 -5.92 -5.11
N ARG A 83 -14.00 -6.20 -4.15
CA ARG A 83 -14.12 -5.66 -2.79
C ARG A 83 -12.88 -4.88 -2.45
N ILE A 84 -13.03 -3.57 -2.26
CA ILE A 84 -11.92 -2.64 -2.04
C ILE A 84 -12.04 -2.12 -0.62
N LEU A 85 -11.09 -2.48 0.23
CA LEU A 85 -11.08 -2.11 1.65
C LEU A 85 -9.98 -1.08 1.90
N ALA A 86 -10.28 -0.04 2.66
CA ALA A 86 -9.34 0.99 3.07
C ALA A 86 -9.54 1.34 4.56
N GLN A 87 -8.48 1.85 5.20
CA GLN A 87 -8.64 2.52 6.49
C GLN A 87 -9.33 3.88 6.29
N THR A 88 -9.83 4.49 7.37
CA THR A 88 -10.52 5.79 7.32
C THR A 88 -9.57 6.97 7.13
N ASP A 89 -8.26 6.77 7.26
CA ASP A 89 -7.27 7.81 7.06
C ASP A 89 -7.34 8.39 5.63
N ALA A 90 -7.41 9.72 5.52
CA ALA A 90 -7.60 10.42 4.25
C ALA A 90 -6.56 10.03 3.19
N TRP A 91 -5.30 9.83 3.61
CA TRP A 91 -4.21 9.41 2.73
C TRP A 91 -4.36 7.96 2.23
N VAL A 92 -4.94 7.07 3.03
CA VAL A 92 -5.23 5.68 2.62
C VAL A 92 -6.39 5.64 1.63
N VAL A 93 -7.47 6.38 1.91
CA VAL A 93 -8.65 6.46 1.02
C VAL A 93 -8.29 7.10 -0.31
N GLY A 94 -7.60 8.24 -0.30
CA GLY A 94 -7.14 8.90 -1.51
C GLY A 94 -6.13 8.07 -2.30
N GLY A 95 -5.29 7.32 -1.59
CA GLY A 95 -4.40 6.33 -2.19
C GLY A 95 -5.14 5.19 -2.90
N ALA A 96 -6.17 4.62 -2.26
CA ALA A 96 -7.03 3.60 -2.86
C ALA A 96 -7.74 4.13 -4.12
N ALA A 97 -8.21 5.38 -4.08
CA ALA A 97 -8.78 6.04 -5.26
C ALA A 97 -7.76 6.18 -6.40
N ALA A 98 -6.54 6.64 -6.11
CA ALA A 98 -5.47 6.77 -7.11
C ALA A 98 -5.06 5.41 -7.71
N PHE A 99 -4.98 4.36 -6.89
CA PHE A 99 -4.75 3.00 -7.34
C PHE A 99 -5.86 2.54 -8.29
N MET A 100 -7.12 2.73 -7.90
CA MET A 100 -8.28 2.32 -8.71
C MET A 100 -8.39 3.11 -10.01
N GLN A 101 -8.01 4.38 -10.02
CA GLN A 101 -7.93 5.20 -11.23
C GLN A 101 -6.94 4.67 -12.25
N ALA A 102 -5.87 4.01 -11.82
CA ALA A 102 -4.95 3.35 -12.73
C ALA A 102 -5.38 1.91 -13.07
N LEU A 103 -6.02 1.22 -12.13
CA LEU A 103 -6.53 -0.13 -12.35
C LEU A 103 -7.69 -0.15 -13.36
N TYR A 104 -8.62 0.81 -13.25
CA TYR A 104 -9.74 1.06 -14.14
C TYR A 104 -9.72 2.53 -14.60
N PRO A 105 -8.90 2.86 -15.62
CA PRO A 105 -8.76 4.23 -16.10
C PRO A 105 -10.05 4.78 -16.72
N PRO A 106 -10.20 6.11 -16.80
CA PRO A 106 -11.33 6.73 -17.46
C PRO A 106 -11.51 6.21 -18.89
N ASN A 107 -12.73 5.81 -19.22
CA ASN A 107 -13.06 5.26 -20.52
C ASN A 107 -14.52 5.59 -20.88
N LYS A 108 -14.70 6.46 -21.86
CA LYS A 108 -16.02 6.91 -22.35
C LYS A 108 -16.90 5.78 -22.90
N LYS A 109 -16.32 4.62 -23.19
CA LYS A 109 -16.98 3.43 -23.76
C LYS A 109 -17.01 2.25 -22.79
N ALA A 110 -16.62 2.45 -21.53
CA ALA A 110 -16.67 1.41 -20.51
C ALA A 110 -18.09 1.31 -19.94
N PHE A 111 -18.87 0.39 -20.50
CA PHE A 111 -20.21 0.07 -20.01
C PHE A 111 -20.27 -1.35 -19.46
N ILE A 112 -20.86 -1.52 -18.29
CA ILE A 112 -21.06 -2.85 -17.69
C ILE A 112 -22.28 -3.48 -18.37
N ALA A 113 -22.10 -4.64 -19.00
CA ALA A 113 -23.21 -5.36 -19.66
C ALA A 113 -24.35 -5.67 -18.68
N ALA A 114 -24.02 -6.07 -17.45
CA ALA A 114 -24.99 -6.36 -16.39
C ALA A 114 -25.81 -5.14 -15.95
N ALA A 115 -25.27 -3.93 -16.11
CA ALA A 115 -26.01 -2.70 -15.81
C ALA A 115 -26.92 -2.29 -16.97
N GLY A 116 -26.79 -2.86 -18.17
CA GLY A 116 -27.52 -2.44 -19.39
C GLY A 116 -26.61 -2.08 -20.56
N GLY A 117 -25.29 -2.10 -20.37
CA GLY A 117 -24.33 -1.87 -21.44
C GLY A 117 -24.45 -0.48 -22.07
N GLU A 118 -24.11 -0.38 -23.35
CA GLU A 118 -24.14 0.89 -24.11
C GLU A 118 -25.53 1.50 -24.20
N THR A 119 -26.59 0.69 -24.12
CA THR A 119 -27.98 1.16 -24.22
C THR A 119 -28.39 2.11 -23.09
N LEU A 120 -27.80 1.98 -21.90
CA LEU A 120 -28.02 2.95 -20.81
C LEU A 120 -27.38 4.31 -21.07
N ALA A 121 -26.34 4.36 -21.90
CA ALA A 121 -25.66 5.60 -22.26
C ALA A 121 -26.33 6.30 -23.42
N GLU A 122 -27.27 5.66 -24.11
CA GLU A 122 -28.02 6.27 -25.22
C GLU A 122 -28.98 7.33 -24.67
N ASN A 123 -28.68 8.59 -24.99
CA ASN A 123 -29.56 9.71 -24.71
C ASN A 123 -30.17 10.20 -26.03
N HIS A 124 -31.43 9.84 -26.28
CA HIS A 124 -32.14 10.23 -27.50
C HIS A 124 -32.69 11.67 -27.47
N THR A 125 -32.59 12.39 -26.34
CA THR A 125 -33.07 13.77 -26.18
C THR A 125 -31.94 14.80 -26.16
N GLY A 126 -30.68 14.36 -26.28
CA GLY A 126 -29.47 15.19 -26.39
C GLY A 126 -28.53 14.75 -27.52
N ALA A 127 -27.49 15.53 -27.79
CA ALA A 127 -26.47 15.18 -28.77
C ALA A 127 -25.46 14.19 -28.15
N ASN A 128 -25.50 12.94 -28.60
CA ASN A 128 -24.60 11.81 -28.30
C ASN A 128 -24.84 11.04 -27.00
N ALA A 129 -24.36 9.79 -27.00
CA ALA A 129 -24.29 8.91 -25.84
C ALA A 129 -23.60 9.61 -24.66
N THR A 130 -24.27 9.64 -23.51
CA THR A 130 -23.77 10.24 -22.27
C THR A 130 -22.75 9.30 -21.62
N SER A 131 -21.47 9.66 -21.71
CA SER A 131 -20.43 9.03 -20.90
C SER A 131 -20.43 9.58 -19.47
N TYR A 132 -19.83 8.85 -18.53
CA TYR A 132 -19.56 9.38 -17.18
C TYR A 132 -18.74 10.69 -17.24
N PRO A 133 -18.88 11.58 -16.22
CA PRO A 133 -18.05 12.78 -16.08
C PRO A 133 -16.54 12.49 -16.09
N LEU A 134 -15.71 13.54 -16.17
CA LEU A 134 -14.24 13.44 -16.16
C LEU A 134 -13.72 12.45 -17.22
N ASP A 135 -14.24 12.60 -18.44
CA ASP A 135 -13.89 11.78 -19.61
C ASP A 135 -14.11 10.26 -19.45
N GLY A 136 -15.18 9.88 -18.76
CA GLY A 136 -15.53 8.48 -18.55
C GLY A 136 -14.94 7.89 -17.27
N TYR A 137 -14.76 8.73 -16.24
CA TYR A 137 -14.30 8.27 -14.93
C TYR A 137 -15.21 7.18 -14.37
N GLN A 138 -14.58 6.15 -13.83
CA GLN A 138 -15.27 4.98 -13.30
C GLN A 138 -15.31 5.05 -11.78
N TYR A 139 -16.43 4.66 -11.17
CA TYR A 139 -16.69 4.84 -9.74
C TYR A 139 -16.49 3.54 -8.95
N PRO A 140 -15.29 3.29 -8.39
CA PRO A 140 -15.07 2.16 -7.49
C PRO A 140 -15.79 2.35 -6.17
N GLN A 141 -16.39 1.27 -5.66
CA GLN A 141 -16.92 1.22 -4.31
C GLN A 141 -15.79 0.90 -3.32
N ILE A 142 -15.27 1.94 -2.67
CA ILE A 142 -14.24 1.82 -1.63
C ILE A 142 -14.93 1.77 -0.26
N GLU A 143 -14.80 0.65 0.44
CA GLU A 143 -15.29 0.46 1.81
C GLU A 143 -14.21 0.92 2.80
N THR A 144 -14.49 2.00 3.54
CA THR A 144 -13.58 2.53 4.56
C THR A 144 -13.94 1.97 5.93
N LEU A 145 -13.00 1.32 6.58
CA LEU A 145 -13.22 0.66 7.87
C LEU A 145 -12.39 1.36 8.96
N PRO A 146 -13.02 1.91 10.01
CA PRO A 146 -12.28 2.41 11.16
C PRO A 146 -11.68 1.25 11.95
N SER A 147 -10.63 1.50 12.72
CA SER A 147 -9.97 0.47 13.54
C SER A 147 -10.88 -0.16 14.60
N THR A 148 -11.96 0.53 14.98
CA THR A 148 -12.98 0.04 15.92
C THR A 148 -13.98 -0.91 15.28
N ASP A 149 -14.02 -1.03 13.95
CA ASP A 149 -14.91 -1.96 13.24
C ASP A 149 -14.33 -3.38 13.28
N VAL A 150 -15.14 -4.37 13.64
CA VAL A 150 -14.76 -5.79 13.63
C VAL A 150 -14.37 -6.31 12.23
N ASN A 151 -14.92 -5.71 11.18
CA ASN A 151 -14.59 -6.04 9.80
C ASN A 151 -13.21 -5.52 9.39
N SER A 152 -12.63 -4.59 10.16
CA SER A 152 -11.33 -4.00 9.88
C SER A 152 -10.15 -4.94 10.19
N ILE A 153 -10.38 -6.02 10.94
CA ILE A 153 -9.32 -6.93 11.39
C ILE A 153 -8.50 -7.47 10.21
N GLY A 154 -9.13 -7.70 9.06
CA GLY A 154 -8.44 -8.17 7.84
C GLY A 154 -7.39 -7.19 7.29
N ILE A 155 -7.54 -5.89 7.52
CA ILE A 155 -6.63 -4.86 6.98
C ILE A 155 -5.79 -4.19 8.07
N GLN A 156 -6.27 -4.17 9.32
CA GLN A 156 -5.62 -3.45 10.43
C GLN A 156 -5.77 -4.17 11.78
N GLY A 157 -5.87 -5.50 11.79
CA GLY A 157 -6.07 -6.28 13.03
C GLY A 157 -4.94 -6.21 14.07
N HIS A 158 -3.82 -5.56 13.75
CA HIS A 158 -2.76 -5.25 14.70
C HIS A 158 -3.09 -4.03 15.58
N VAL A 159 -3.93 -3.12 15.09
CA VAL A 159 -4.30 -1.88 15.79
C VAL A 159 -5.10 -2.23 17.04
N GLY A 160 -4.65 -1.74 18.19
CA GLY A 160 -5.32 -1.99 19.47
C GLY A 160 -5.24 -3.45 19.97
N CYS A 161 -4.35 -4.28 19.41
CA CYS A 161 -4.16 -5.67 19.85
C CYS A 161 -2.96 -5.79 20.82
N PRO A 162 -3.18 -5.97 22.14
CA PRO A 162 -2.08 -6.07 23.11
C PRO A 162 -1.19 -7.28 22.86
N THR A 163 -1.76 -8.39 22.39
CA THR A 163 -1.00 -9.60 22.04
C THR A 163 -0.04 -9.33 20.88
N TRP A 164 -0.48 -8.59 19.86
CA TRP A 164 0.39 -8.17 18.75
C TRP A 164 1.51 -7.25 19.22
N GLN A 165 1.18 -6.26 20.07
CA GLN A 165 2.16 -5.33 20.62
C GLN A 165 3.23 -6.06 21.43
N ASN A 166 2.82 -6.97 22.32
CA ASN A 166 3.75 -7.78 23.11
C ASN A 166 4.61 -8.68 22.23
N ALA A 167 4.04 -9.33 21.22
CA ALA A 167 4.78 -10.19 20.29
C ALA A 167 5.81 -9.37 19.48
N THR A 168 5.41 -8.21 18.97
CA THR A 168 6.28 -7.30 18.21
C THR A 168 7.42 -6.78 19.08
N THR A 169 7.11 -6.21 20.26
CA THR A 169 8.12 -5.72 21.20
C THR A 169 9.09 -6.83 21.60
N THR A 170 8.59 -8.04 21.87
CA THR A 170 9.45 -9.19 22.19
C THR A 170 10.37 -9.52 21.01
N ASN A 171 9.87 -9.59 19.78
CA ASN A 171 10.70 -9.85 18.61
C ASN A 171 11.77 -8.77 18.44
N LEU A 172 11.39 -7.49 18.45
CA LEU A 172 12.32 -6.37 18.28
C LEU A 172 13.40 -6.32 19.38
N THR A 173 13.05 -6.66 20.62
CA THR A 173 13.98 -6.55 21.77
C THR A 173 14.79 -7.82 22.06
N THR A 174 14.42 -8.97 21.51
CA THR A 174 15.11 -10.25 21.80
C THR A 174 15.78 -10.89 20.60
N ASN A 175 15.40 -10.52 19.37
CA ASN A 175 15.95 -11.10 18.15
C ASN A 175 17.44 -10.72 17.98
N PRO A 176 18.36 -11.69 17.96
CA PRO A 176 19.80 -11.41 17.88
C PRO A 176 20.18 -10.75 16.55
N THR A 177 19.52 -11.10 15.45
CA THR A 177 19.79 -10.50 14.13
C THR A 177 19.46 -9.01 14.12
N LEU A 178 18.36 -8.61 14.76
CA LEU A 178 17.97 -7.21 14.87
C LEU A 178 18.88 -6.43 15.82
N LYS A 179 19.32 -7.06 16.92
CA LYS A 179 20.32 -6.47 17.82
C LYS A 179 21.64 -6.21 17.11
N ASP A 180 22.14 -7.19 16.36
CA ASP A 180 23.36 -7.06 15.59
C ASP A 180 23.24 -5.97 14.51
N ALA A 181 22.08 -5.89 13.83
CA ALA A 181 21.80 -4.83 12.86
C ALA A 181 21.77 -3.45 13.53
N ALA A 182 21.13 -3.32 14.69
CA ALA A 182 21.10 -2.07 15.45
C ALA A 182 22.50 -1.61 15.88
N GLN A 183 23.34 -2.54 16.36
CA GLN A 183 24.73 -2.23 16.72
C GLN A 183 25.56 -1.79 15.51
N LYS A 184 25.45 -2.51 14.38
CA LYS A 184 26.17 -2.16 13.13
C LYS A 184 25.72 -0.81 12.55
N ASN A 185 24.47 -0.43 12.77
CA ASN A 185 23.91 0.82 12.27
C ASN A 185 24.01 2.00 13.25
N ALA A 186 24.38 1.78 14.51
CA ALA A 186 24.36 2.81 15.56
C ALA A 186 25.15 4.07 15.17
N ASP A 187 26.40 3.92 14.73
CA ASP A 187 27.25 5.04 14.33
C ASP A 187 26.68 5.83 13.15
N PHE A 188 25.96 5.16 12.23
CA PHE A 188 25.36 5.83 11.09
C PHE A 188 24.20 6.73 11.52
N TYR A 189 23.27 6.22 12.31
CA TYR A 189 22.14 7.02 12.80
C TYR A 189 22.62 8.18 13.67
N THR A 190 23.56 7.94 14.58
CA THR A 190 24.15 9.01 15.40
C THR A 190 24.77 10.10 14.53
N LYS A 191 25.62 9.75 13.56
CA LYS A 191 26.29 10.74 12.69
C LYS A 191 25.32 11.51 11.80
N LEU A 192 24.27 10.84 11.31
CA LEU A 192 23.26 11.44 10.44
C LEU A 192 22.57 12.65 11.10
N PHE A 193 22.33 12.59 12.42
CA PHE A 193 21.63 13.65 13.17
C PHE A 193 22.53 14.52 14.06
N SER A 194 23.82 14.17 14.20
CA SER A 194 24.76 14.93 15.05
C SER A 194 25.41 16.12 14.33
N SER A 195 25.29 16.20 13.00
CA SER A 195 25.95 17.24 12.19
C SER A 195 25.27 17.42 10.83
N GLY A 196 25.59 18.52 10.15
CA GLY A 196 25.07 18.79 8.81
C GLY A 196 23.61 19.28 8.83
N PRO A 197 22.88 19.18 7.71
CA PRO A 197 21.59 19.83 7.56
C PRO A 197 20.44 19.17 8.35
N LEU A 198 20.68 17.99 8.94
CA LEU A 198 19.73 17.27 9.79
C LEU A 198 20.05 17.42 11.28
N GLN A 199 20.99 18.31 11.64
CA GLN A 199 21.36 18.48 13.04
C GLN A 199 20.17 18.95 13.88
N GLY A 200 19.86 18.21 14.94
CA GLY A 200 18.81 18.57 15.89
C GLY A 200 17.38 18.35 15.39
N THR A 201 17.17 17.76 14.21
CA THR A 201 15.81 17.42 13.72
C THR A 201 15.20 16.22 14.43
N LEU A 202 16.02 15.45 15.17
CA LEU A 202 15.61 14.27 15.93
C LEU A 202 16.43 14.19 17.22
N ALA A 203 15.79 13.76 18.32
CA ALA A 203 16.50 13.53 19.58
C ALA A 203 17.50 12.38 19.43
N ALA A 204 18.61 12.44 20.18
CA ALA A 204 19.66 11.43 20.09
C ALA A 204 19.16 10.00 20.41
N ASP A 205 18.25 9.87 21.38
CA ASP A 205 17.66 8.59 21.75
C ASP A 205 16.75 8.02 20.65
N ASP A 206 16.17 8.88 19.81
CA ASP A 206 15.30 8.49 18.71
C ASP A 206 16.08 8.16 17.43
N ALA A 207 17.34 8.61 17.32
CA ALA A 207 18.23 8.36 16.18
C ALA A 207 18.81 6.93 16.24
N ASN A 208 17.98 5.93 16.01
CA ASN A 208 18.39 4.52 16.08
C ASN A 208 17.67 3.63 15.05
N PHE A 209 18.22 2.43 14.83
CA PHE A 209 17.71 1.45 13.87
C PHE A 209 16.26 1.01 14.15
N PHE A 210 15.81 0.97 15.40
CA PHE A 210 14.43 0.57 15.71
C PHE A 210 13.39 1.59 15.25
N ASN A 211 13.81 2.85 15.04
CA ASN A 211 13.00 3.93 14.50
C ASN A 211 13.22 4.14 12.99
N ALA A 212 13.86 3.18 12.29
CA ALA A 212 14.26 3.34 10.89
C ALA A 212 13.12 3.76 9.94
N TYR A 213 11.90 3.27 10.17
CA TYR A 213 10.74 3.65 9.35
C TYR A 213 10.42 5.15 9.46
N ASP A 214 10.31 5.65 10.69
CA ASP A 214 10.00 7.06 10.94
C ASP A 214 11.17 7.96 10.50
N ILE A 215 12.40 7.53 10.74
CA ILE A 215 13.62 8.24 10.30
C ILE A 215 13.69 8.33 8.77
N TYR A 216 13.47 7.23 8.05
CA TYR A 216 13.46 7.24 6.60
C TYR A 216 12.44 8.24 6.05
N ASN A 217 11.23 8.24 6.62
CA ASN A 217 10.18 9.15 6.21
C ASN A 217 10.55 10.61 6.49
N LEU A 218 11.06 10.92 7.69
CA LEU A 218 11.54 12.25 8.07
C LEU A 218 12.62 12.75 7.10
N VAL A 219 13.68 11.96 6.91
CA VAL A 219 14.83 12.35 6.07
C VAL A 219 14.42 12.47 4.61
N ASN A 220 13.56 11.59 4.10
CA ASN A 220 13.03 11.69 2.74
C ASN A 220 12.21 12.97 2.57
N TYR A 221 11.36 13.32 3.53
CA TYR A 221 10.59 14.57 3.50
C TYR A 221 11.50 15.79 3.52
N GLU A 222 12.42 15.87 4.48
CA GLU A 222 13.41 16.94 4.58
C GLU A 222 14.20 17.08 3.28
N TYR A 223 14.70 15.98 2.70
CA TYR A 223 15.39 16.02 1.42
C TYR A 223 14.52 16.54 0.26
N THR A 224 13.22 16.24 0.26
CA THR A 224 12.31 16.68 -0.82
C THR A 224 11.75 18.09 -0.64
N HIS A 225 11.69 18.61 0.59
CA HIS A 225 10.95 19.83 0.92
C HIS A 225 11.81 20.93 1.57
N ASN A 226 13.01 20.60 2.05
CA ASN A 226 13.93 21.56 2.66
C ASN A 226 15.15 21.76 1.75
N GLU A 227 15.26 22.95 1.15
CA GLU A 227 16.35 23.30 0.21
C GLU A 227 17.74 23.11 0.84
N THR A 228 17.87 23.36 2.14
CA THR A 228 19.14 23.20 2.87
C THR A 228 19.53 21.73 2.94
N VAL A 229 18.57 20.85 3.24
CA VAL A 229 18.82 19.40 3.30
C VAL A 229 19.03 18.84 1.90
N PHE A 230 18.21 19.25 0.92
CA PHE A 230 18.38 18.86 -0.48
C PHE A 230 19.79 19.15 -1.00
N THR A 231 20.33 20.33 -0.70
CA THR A 231 21.62 20.78 -1.21
C THR A 231 22.79 20.17 -0.44
N ASN A 232 22.67 20.00 0.88
CA ASN A 232 23.80 19.71 1.75
C ASN A 232 23.81 18.29 2.33
N LEU A 233 22.80 17.45 2.06
CA LEU A 233 22.80 16.06 2.50
C LEU A 233 23.84 15.26 1.70
N ALA A 234 24.93 14.90 2.36
CA ALA A 234 25.99 14.11 1.75
C ALA A 234 25.47 12.74 1.27
N ASP A 235 25.88 12.35 0.06
CA ASP A 235 25.53 11.08 -0.59
C ASP A 235 24.03 10.74 -0.50
N ALA A 236 23.15 11.74 -0.68
CA ALA A 236 21.72 11.63 -0.42
C ALA A 236 21.06 10.36 -1.00
N ASN A 237 21.40 9.96 -2.23
CA ASN A 237 20.87 8.74 -2.83
C ASN A 237 21.26 7.46 -2.05
N ALA A 238 22.53 7.33 -1.65
CA ALA A 238 23.00 6.18 -0.87
C ALA A 238 22.43 6.20 0.55
N THR A 239 22.36 7.38 1.17
CA THR A 239 21.75 7.58 2.49
C THR A 239 20.28 7.19 2.49
N LEU A 240 19.48 7.69 1.54
CA LEU A 240 18.06 7.35 1.41
C LEU A 240 17.85 5.88 1.06
N ALA A 241 18.67 5.29 0.19
CA ALA A 241 18.59 3.86 -0.15
C ALA A 241 18.86 2.98 1.08
N ARG A 242 19.85 3.33 1.90
CA ARG A 242 20.14 2.63 3.15
C ARG A 242 19.00 2.76 4.15
N LEU A 243 18.51 3.98 4.38
CA LEU A 243 17.38 4.23 5.28
C LEU A 243 16.12 3.47 4.83
N ALA A 244 15.84 3.43 3.53
CA ALA A 244 14.73 2.65 2.98
C ALA A 244 14.88 1.14 3.23
N ALA A 245 16.10 0.60 3.12
CA ALA A 245 16.39 -0.80 3.39
C ALA A 245 16.25 -1.17 4.88
N ASP A 246 16.73 -0.29 5.77
CA ASP A 246 16.56 -0.45 7.22
C ASP A 246 15.08 -0.35 7.61
N ALA A 247 14.35 0.64 7.08
CA ALA A 247 12.92 0.80 7.27
C ALA A 247 12.14 -0.45 6.84
N PHE A 248 12.44 -0.98 5.65
CA PHE A 248 11.84 -2.23 5.17
C PHE A 248 12.14 -3.42 6.09
N THR A 249 13.39 -3.54 6.54
CA THR A 249 13.80 -4.59 7.48
C THR A 249 13.01 -4.52 8.78
N MET A 250 12.84 -3.31 9.33
CA MET A 250 12.10 -3.08 10.56
C MET A 250 10.60 -3.34 10.42
N GLU A 251 9.96 -2.85 9.35
CA GLU A 251 8.54 -3.11 9.11
C GLU A 251 8.27 -4.59 8.87
N ARG A 252 9.17 -5.27 8.16
CA ARG A 252 9.09 -6.73 8.01
C ARG A 252 9.19 -7.43 9.36
N ALA A 253 10.11 -7.03 10.24
CA ALA A 253 10.27 -7.64 11.55
C ALA A 253 9.02 -7.51 12.45
N LYS A 254 8.19 -6.48 12.25
CA LYS A 254 6.89 -6.33 12.95
C LYS A 254 5.84 -7.35 12.52
N SER A 255 6.03 -8.01 11.38
CA SER A 255 5.07 -8.97 10.81
C SER A 255 5.68 -10.36 10.54
N ASP A 256 6.99 -10.53 10.72
CA ASP A 256 7.72 -11.77 10.47
C ASP A 256 7.89 -12.56 11.79
N PRO A 257 7.29 -13.76 11.91
CA PRO A 257 7.36 -14.54 13.14
C PRO A 257 8.76 -15.09 13.47
N GLY A 258 9.71 -15.09 12.53
CA GLY A 258 11.09 -15.57 12.75
C GLY A 258 11.24 -17.08 13.08
N SER A 259 10.18 -17.74 13.53
CA SER A 259 10.07 -19.16 13.86
C SER A 259 8.93 -19.79 13.09
N SER A 260 9.19 -20.92 12.43
CA SER A 260 8.26 -21.62 11.53
C SER A 260 7.23 -22.50 12.23
N THR A 261 7.08 -22.43 13.56
CA THR A 261 6.00 -23.13 14.26
C THR A 261 4.70 -22.38 14.02
N ALA A 262 4.01 -22.72 12.93
CA ALA A 262 2.85 -22.04 12.35
C ALA A 262 1.65 -21.74 13.29
N ASN A 263 1.72 -22.18 14.55
CA ASN A 263 0.65 -22.13 15.54
C ASN A 263 1.06 -21.58 16.92
N ASP A 264 2.26 -21.03 17.12
CA ASP A 264 2.49 -20.30 18.38
C ASP A 264 1.73 -18.97 18.39
N THR A 265 1.29 -18.54 19.58
CA THR A 265 0.43 -17.36 19.77
C THR A 265 1.07 -16.09 19.22
N ALA A 266 2.39 -15.95 19.32
CA ALA A 266 3.13 -14.79 18.83
C ALA A 266 3.09 -14.71 17.29
N SER A 267 3.32 -15.83 16.62
CA SER A 267 3.31 -15.93 15.15
C SER A 267 1.93 -15.69 14.57
N VAL A 268 0.89 -16.20 15.25
CA VAL A 268 -0.50 -15.92 14.89
C VAL A 268 -0.83 -14.44 15.09
N ALA A 269 -0.38 -13.84 16.19
CA ALA A 269 -0.60 -12.44 16.46
C ALA A 269 0.07 -11.57 15.39
N LEU A 270 1.38 -11.71 15.15
CA LEU A 270 2.15 -10.92 14.16
C LEU A 270 1.53 -10.92 12.76
N THR A 271 0.83 -11.99 12.39
CA THR A 271 0.20 -12.16 11.07
C THR A 271 -1.33 -12.07 11.09
N ILE A 272 -1.93 -11.52 12.15
CA ILE A 272 -3.39 -11.53 12.39
C ILE A 272 -4.20 -10.94 11.24
N ALA A 273 -3.76 -9.82 10.66
CA ALA A 273 -4.46 -9.16 9.56
C ALA A 273 -4.46 -10.04 8.30
N GLY A 274 -3.27 -10.47 7.85
CA GLY A 274 -3.12 -11.36 6.70
C GLY A 274 -3.88 -12.69 6.86
N ARG A 275 -3.82 -13.31 8.04
CA ARG A 275 -4.57 -14.55 8.34
C ARG A 275 -6.08 -14.34 8.30
N THR A 276 -6.57 -13.23 8.86
CA THR A 276 -8.00 -12.90 8.85
C THR A 276 -8.47 -12.64 7.42
N LEU A 277 -7.71 -11.87 6.65
CA LEU A 277 -8.02 -11.55 5.27
C LEU A 277 -8.01 -12.79 4.38
N ALA A 278 -7.05 -13.69 4.55
CA ALA A 278 -7.01 -14.97 3.85
C ALA A 278 -8.24 -15.84 4.16
N LYS A 279 -8.72 -15.85 5.42
CA LYS A 279 -9.98 -16.53 5.78
C LYS A 279 -11.19 -15.89 5.14
N LEU A 280 -11.24 -14.56 5.05
CA LEU A 280 -12.33 -13.84 4.38
C LEU A 280 -12.37 -14.17 2.89
N ALA A 281 -11.21 -14.20 2.22
CA ALA A 281 -11.12 -14.64 0.82
C ALA A 281 -11.52 -16.11 0.66
N GLY A 282 -11.10 -17.00 1.57
CA GLY A 282 -11.42 -18.43 1.49
C GLY A 282 -12.88 -18.82 1.77
N ARG A 283 -13.67 -17.92 2.39
CA ARG A 283 -15.09 -18.15 2.73
C ARG A 283 -16.07 -17.88 1.58
N GLY A 284 -15.62 -17.34 0.45
CA GLY A 284 -16.43 -17.18 -0.76
C GLY A 284 -16.65 -18.47 -1.56
N ARG A 285 -16.73 -19.63 -0.89
CA ARG A 285 -16.97 -20.96 -1.47
C ARG A 285 -18.30 -21.52 -1.01
#